data_AF-A0A5C6UBX8-F1
#
_entry.id   AF-A0A5C6UBX8-F1
#
_cell.length_a   1.000
_cell.length_b   1.000
_cell.length_c   1.000
_cell.angle_alpha   90.00
_cell.angle_beta   90.00
_cell.angle_gamma   90.00
#
_symmetry.space_group_name_H-M   'P 1'
#
loop_
_entity.id
_entity.type
_entity.pdbx_description
1 polymer ?
#
loop_
_entity_poly.entity_id
_entity_poly.type
_entity_poly.pdbx_seq_one_letter_code
_entity_poly.pdbx_strand_id
1 'polypeptide(L)'
;MVTNEPTDNPIPDQLDGKALAQMAAADFEYFFLPGLGPKVEISVGNTHSACIRRKDDKVWIAIPAEMAREEITDAARMFFHLIILGHEIAHLVHRHLYAGQQETADYRALEYWADFYGAKVMMALVTFGPRVSQVFKRFFPDGTSFDVPMEHVGEAAGRLIDTVYIPDPRYPAPLLRVGLVNNGITSFLRHEFAGKGVNPIWYYSVFKRVFSATTTRERMVLHPEEMEFDIEPVDRARRWHREMQGNRPAIAPWLKPPVLVYLHTSFDQSDEERAESERIRLRELQAGGFLLDEPGLEPPN
;
A
#
# COMPACT_ATOMS: atom_id res chain seq x y z
N MET A 1 -11.36 -30.37 8.01
CA MET A 1 -11.22 -28.93 7.73
C MET A 1 -11.55 -28.20 9.01
N VAL A 2 -10.55 -27.60 9.67
CA VAL A 2 -10.78 -26.77 10.86
C VAL A 2 -11.10 -25.38 10.34
N THR A 3 -12.38 -25.05 10.28
CA THR A 3 -12.85 -23.67 10.13
C THR A 3 -12.56 -22.97 11.45
N ASN A 4 -11.35 -22.45 11.61
CA ASN A 4 -11.12 -21.43 12.62
C ASN A 4 -11.91 -20.20 12.15
N GLU A 5 -13.16 -20.13 12.58
CA GLU A 5 -13.95 -18.91 12.49
C GLU A 5 -13.14 -17.78 13.13
N PRO A 6 -13.18 -16.56 12.57
CA PRO A 6 -12.55 -15.41 13.21
C PRO A 6 -13.10 -15.33 14.63
N THR A 7 -12.21 -15.34 15.62
CA THR A 7 -12.58 -15.08 17.01
C THR A 7 -13.46 -13.82 17.05
N ASP A 8 -14.70 -13.97 17.52
CA ASP A 8 -15.69 -12.92 17.81
C ASP A 8 -15.17 -11.92 18.84
N ASN A 9 -14.04 -11.28 18.55
CA ASN A 9 -13.61 -10.13 19.34
C ASN A 9 -14.44 -8.96 18.82
N PRO A 10 -15.45 -8.49 19.59
CA PRO A 10 -16.22 -7.34 19.18
C PRO A 10 -15.26 -6.17 18.96
N ILE A 11 -15.44 -5.44 17.86
CA ILE A 11 -14.70 -4.20 17.65
C ILE A 11 -15.03 -3.28 18.85
N PRO A 12 -14.01 -2.72 19.55
CA PRO A 12 -14.22 -1.84 20.68
C PRO A 12 -15.17 -0.69 20.33
N ASP A 13 -15.94 -0.24 21.33
CA ASP A 13 -16.82 0.93 21.19
C ASP A 13 -15.98 2.20 20.91
N GLN A 14 -14.82 2.31 21.57
CA GLN A 14 -13.82 3.35 21.31
C GLN A 14 -12.63 2.74 20.56
N LEU A 15 -12.37 3.24 19.35
CA LEU A 15 -11.26 2.80 18.50
C LEU A 15 -10.13 3.82 18.57
N ASP A 16 -8.97 3.42 19.11
CA ASP A 16 -7.73 4.21 19.04
C ASP A 16 -6.74 3.62 18.02
N GLY A 17 -5.69 4.39 17.71
CA GLY A 17 -4.67 3.98 16.74
C GLY A 17 -3.92 2.71 17.15
N LYS A 18 -3.75 2.45 18.45
CA LYS A 18 -3.14 1.20 18.93
C LYS A 18 -4.03 -0.01 18.63
N ALA A 19 -5.32 0.08 18.93
CA ALA A 19 -6.30 -0.98 18.65
C ALA A 19 -6.38 -1.23 17.14
N LEU A 20 -6.44 -0.17 16.33
CA LEU A 20 -6.43 -0.31 14.86
C LEU A 20 -5.14 -0.98 14.35
N ALA A 21 -3.97 -0.61 14.88
CA ALA A 21 -2.70 -1.24 14.52
C ALA A 21 -2.66 -2.73 14.88
N GLN A 22 -3.18 -3.10 16.06
CA GLN A 22 -3.27 -4.50 16.48
C GLN A 22 -4.25 -5.30 15.60
N MET A 23 -5.36 -4.70 15.18
CA MET A 23 -6.29 -5.32 14.22
C MET A 23 -5.64 -5.52 12.86
N ALA A 24 -4.95 -4.50 12.34
CA ALA A 24 -4.24 -4.58 11.06
C ALA A 24 -3.17 -5.66 11.06
N ALA A 25 -2.39 -5.76 12.15
CA ALA A 25 -1.41 -6.82 12.34
C ALA A 25 -2.06 -8.22 12.32
N ALA A 26 -3.11 -8.42 13.13
CA ALA A 26 -3.80 -9.71 13.21
C ALA A 26 -4.50 -10.10 11.91
N ASP A 27 -5.04 -9.15 11.17
CA ASP A 27 -5.67 -9.38 9.87
C ASP A 27 -4.64 -9.68 8.78
N PHE A 28 -3.48 -9.01 8.80
CA PHE A 28 -2.38 -9.34 7.90
C PHE A 28 -1.82 -10.74 8.17
N GLU A 29 -1.65 -11.15 9.43
CA GLU A 29 -1.29 -12.52 9.77
C GLU A 29 -2.32 -13.54 9.27
N TYR A 30 -3.62 -13.19 9.36
CA TYR A 30 -4.71 -14.02 8.86
C TYR A 30 -4.65 -14.24 7.34
N PHE A 31 -3.96 -13.40 6.57
CA PHE A 31 -3.79 -13.59 5.13
C PHE A 31 -2.91 -14.78 4.76
N PHE A 32 -2.19 -15.36 5.72
CA PHE A 32 -1.34 -16.51 5.51
C PHE A 32 -1.97 -17.81 6.02
N LEU A 33 -1.48 -18.95 5.54
CA LEU A 33 -1.80 -20.24 6.12
C LEU A 33 -1.41 -20.27 7.62
N PRO A 34 -2.19 -20.93 8.49
CA PRO A 34 -1.96 -20.90 9.94
C PRO A 34 -0.53 -21.30 10.33
N GLY A 35 0.15 -20.42 11.06
CA GLY A 35 1.52 -20.65 11.54
C GLY A 35 2.63 -20.53 10.49
N LEU A 36 2.29 -20.23 9.23
CA LEU A 36 3.25 -20.13 8.13
C LEU A 36 3.53 -18.68 7.67
N GLY A 37 2.75 -17.71 8.15
CA GLY A 37 2.93 -16.29 7.87
C GLY A 37 3.96 -15.61 8.78
N PRO A 38 4.42 -14.39 8.41
CA PRO A 38 5.21 -13.57 9.32
C PRO A 38 4.34 -13.12 10.50
N LYS A 39 4.93 -13.06 11.69
CA LYS A 39 4.29 -12.41 12.84
C LYS A 39 4.49 -10.90 12.78
N VAL A 40 3.42 -10.15 13.04
CA VAL A 40 3.42 -8.70 13.07
C VAL A 40 3.18 -8.25 14.50
N GLU A 41 4.26 -7.98 15.23
CA GLU A 41 4.17 -7.44 16.58
C GLU A 41 4.05 -5.90 16.53
N ILE A 42 3.10 -5.34 17.29
CA ILE A 42 2.93 -3.89 17.45
C ILE A 42 3.45 -3.48 18.84
N SER A 43 4.34 -2.49 18.87
CA SER A 43 4.80 -1.86 20.10
C SER A 43 4.54 -0.35 20.08
N VAL A 44 4.22 0.22 21.23
CA VAL A 44 4.18 1.68 21.39
C VAL A 44 5.54 2.10 21.95
N GLY A 45 6.24 2.96 21.22
CA GLY A 45 7.61 3.35 21.55
C GLY A 45 7.85 4.86 21.49
N ASN A 46 9.01 5.27 22.01
CA ASN A 46 9.51 6.64 21.83
C ASN A 46 10.14 6.77 20.43
N THR A 47 9.30 6.91 19.42
CA THR A 47 9.69 7.13 18.02
C THR A 47 8.88 8.30 17.46
N HIS A 48 9.48 9.07 16.55
CA HIS A 48 8.83 10.23 15.93
C HIS A 48 7.82 9.82 14.85
N SER A 49 8.10 8.74 14.13
CA SER A 49 7.21 8.14 13.13
C SER A 49 7.04 6.65 13.41
N ALA A 50 5.99 6.06 12.84
CA ALA A 50 5.94 4.60 12.76
C ALA A 50 7.18 4.10 12.00
N CYS A 51 7.67 2.94 12.41
CA CYS A 51 8.85 2.33 11.82
C CYS A 51 8.95 0.86 12.21
N ILE A 52 9.47 0.06 11.29
CA ILE A 52 9.86 -1.30 11.58
C ILE A 52 11.18 -1.32 12.35
N ARG A 53 11.25 -2.20 13.35
CA ARG A 53 12.40 -2.37 14.24
C ARG A 53 12.78 -3.84 14.29
N ARG A 54 14.07 -4.07 14.51
CA ARG A 54 14.63 -5.40 14.70
C ARG A 54 15.58 -5.38 15.88
N LYS A 55 15.52 -6.43 16.68
CA LYS A 55 16.53 -6.78 17.68
C LYS A 55 16.67 -8.30 17.70
N ASP A 56 17.89 -8.76 17.44
CA ASP A 56 18.19 -10.18 17.25
C ASP A 56 17.29 -10.78 16.14
N ASP A 57 16.53 -11.83 16.46
CA ASP A 57 15.59 -12.49 15.56
C ASP A 57 14.15 -11.94 15.65
N LYS A 58 13.92 -10.93 16.49
CA LYS A 58 12.60 -10.32 16.65
C LYS A 58 12.46 -9.08 15.78
N VAL A 59 11.33 -9.00 15.09
CA VAL A 59 10.94 -7.87 14.25
C VAL A 59 9.55 -7.41 14.70
N TRP A 60 9.37 -6.09 14.86
CA TRP A 60 8.12 -5.49 15.27
C TRP A 60 7.94 -4.11 14.66
N ILE A 61 6.70 -3.65 14.54
CA ILE A 61 6.36 -2.28 14.16
C ILE A 61 6.27 -1.45 15.45
N ALA A 62 7.09 -0.40 15.53
CA ALA A 62 6.99 0.59 16.60
C ALA A 62 6.15 1.77 16.11
N ILE A 63 5.04 2.06 16.81
CA ILE A 63 4.22 3.24 16.55
C ILE A 63 4.48 4.32 17.63
N PRO A 64 4.46 5.62 17.28
CA PRO A 64 4.55 6.72 18.23
C PRO A 64 3.42 6.69 19.26
N ALA A 65 3.67 7.19 20.46
CA ALA A 65 2.64 7.31 21.50
C ALA A 65 1.47 8.23 21.10
N GLU A 66 1.70 9.19 20.21
CA GLU A 66 0.67 10.08 19.67
C GLU A 66 -0.27 9.30 18.75
N MET A 67 0.29 8.60 17.76
CA MET A 67 -0.47 7.69 16.88
C MET A 67 -1.23 6.64 17.70
N ALA A 68 -0.58 6.00 18.68
CA ALA A 68 -1.21 4.98 19.50
C ALA A 68 -2.44 5.48 20.29
N ARG A 69 -2.45 6.75 20.70
CA ARG A 69 -3.52 7.37 21.51
C ARG A 69 -4.53 8.14 20.69
N GLU A 70 -4.29 8.33 19.40
CA GLU A 70 -5.21 9.06 18.53
C GLU A 70 -6.51 8.26 18.39
N GLU A 71 -7.62 8.92 18.69
CA GLU A 71 -8.95 8.35 18.50
C GLU A 71 -9.34 8.36 17.03
N ILE A 72 -9.82 7.22 16.53
CA ILE A 72 -10.23 7.02 15.14
C ILE A 72 -11.73 7.32 15.04
N THR A 73 -12.05 8.61 14.93
CA THR A 73 -13.44 9.11 14.90
C THR A 73 -14.02 9.21 13.49
N ASP A 74 -13.20 9.09 12.45
CA ASP A 74 -13.63 9.16 11.05
C ASP A 74 -12.77 8.27 10.14
N ALA A 75 -13.23 8.10 8.90
CA ALA A 75 -12.57 7.26 7.91
C ALA A 75 -11.23 7.80 7.43
N ALA A 76 -11.03 9.12 7.36
CA ALA A 76 -9.77 9.70 6.93
C ALA A 76 -8.66 9.41 7.96
N ARG A 77 -8.96 9.49 9.25
CA ARG A 77 -8.07 9.04 10.34
C ARG A 77 -7.77 7.55 10.23
N MET A 78 -8.79 6.72 9.99
CA MET A 78 -8.58 5.29 9.78
C MET A 78 -7.61 5.02 8.61
N PHE A 79 -7.84 5.63 7.44
CA PHE A 79 -6.98 5.46 6.27
C PHE A 79 -5.57 6.02 6.50
N PHE A 80 -5.43 7.16 7.17
CA PHE A 80 -4.12 7.73 7.54
C PHE A 80 -3.28 6.70 8.31
N HIS A 81 -3.87 6.05 9.31
CA HIS A 81 -3.20 5.00 10.09
C HIS A 81 -2.91 3.77 9.23
N LEU A 82 -3.87 3.30 8.44
CA LEU A 82 -3.70 2.08 7.64
C LEU A 82 -2.68 2.23 6.50
N ILE A 83 -2.52 3.43 5.91
CA ILE A 83 -1.46 3.69 4.92
C ILE A 83 -0.08 3.56 5.59
N ILE A 84 0.10 4.19 6.76
CA ILE A 84 1.36 4.09 7.53
C ILE A 84 1.64 2.64 7.92
N LEU A 85 0.65 1.93 8.46
CA LEU A 85 0.81 0.53 8.87
C LEU A 85 1.07 -0.38 7.67
N GLY A 86 0.40 -0.15 6.54
CA GLY A 86 0.63 -0.86 5.30
C GLY A 86 2.06 -0.71 4.82
N HIS A 87 2.60 0.52 4.87
CA HIS A 87 3.99 0.82 4.54
C HIS A 87 4.97 0.03 5.44
N GLU A 88 4.77 0.02 6.76
CA GLU A 88 5.63 -0.74 7.67
C GLU A 88 5.51 -2.26 7.48
N ILE A 89 4.31 -2.77 7.19
CA ILE A 89 4.10 -4.16 6.80
C ILE A 89 4.84 -4.48 5.50
N ALA A 90 4.89 -3.54 4.54
CA ALA A 90 5.66 -3.71 3.31
C ALA A 90 7.14 -3.92 3.60
N HIS A 91 7.75 -3.13 4.49
CA HIS A 91 9.14 -3.34 4.92
C HIS A 91 9.34 -4.71 5.59
N LEU A 92 8.41 -5.14 6.44
CA LEU A 92 8.47 -6.43 7.13
C LEU A 92 8.39 -7.60 6.15
N VAL A 93 7.38 -7.62 5.29
CA VAL A 93 7.10 -8.76 4.39
C VAL A 93 8.16 -8.89 3.30
N HIS A 94 8.70 -7.76 2.82
CA HIS A 94 9.79 -7.75 1.85
C HIS A 94 11.16 -7.90 2.49
N ARG A 95 11.28 -7.81 3.83
CA ARG A 95 12.55 -7.91 4.58
C ARG A 95 13.52 -6.73 4.36
N HIS A 96 13.01 -5.53 4.10
CA HIS A 96 13.84 -4.33 3.85
C HIS A 96 14.84 -4.05 5.00
N LEU A 97 14.50 -4.42 6.24
CA LEU A 97 15.38 -4.34 7.41
C LEU A 97 16.70 -5.12 7.29
N TYR A 98 16.78 -6.11 6.41
CA TYR A 98 17.96 -6.94 6.23
C TYR A 98 18.96 -6.34 5.23
N ALA A 99 18.63 -5.20 4.63
CA ALA A 99 19.48 -4.56 3.63
C ALA A 99 20.76 -3.93 4.21
N GLY A 100 20.87 -3.81 5.55
CA GLY A 100 22.05 -3.27 6.21
C GLY A 100 22.25 -1.78 5.95
N GLN A 101 23.51 -1.32 5.93
CA GLN A 101 23.83 0.03 5.49
C GLN A 101 23.73 0.09 3.96
N GLN A 102 22.90 0.99 3.46
CA GLN A 102 22.65 1.16 2.04
C GLN A 102 23.03 2.57 1.59
N GLU A 103 23.35 2.71 0.31
CA GLU A 103 23.39 4.01 -0.34
C GLU A 103 22.00 4.66 -0.30
N THR A 104 21.97 5.99 -0.30
CA THR A 104 20.72 6.78 -0.24
C THR A 104 19.75 6.40 -1.37
N ALA A 105 20.25 6.11 -2.56
CA ALA A 105 19.42 5.72 -3.71
C ALA A 105 18.73 4.36 -3.51
N ASP A 106 19.43 3.38 -2.93
CA ASP A 106 18.86 2.06 -2.65
C ASP A 106 17.84 2.14 -1.51
N TYR A 107 18.14 2.92 -0.46
CA TYR A 107 17.18 3.18 0.61
C TYR A 107 15.90 3.81 0.03
N ARG A 108 16.04 4.85 -0.81
CA ARG A 108 14.91 5.51 -1.47
C ARG A 108 14.11 4.55 -2.34
N ALA A 109 14.76 3.65 -3.06
CA ALA A 109 14.09 2.63 -3.86
C ALA A 109 13.24 1.67 -2.99
N LEU A 110 13.71 1.29 -1.80
CA LEU A 110 12.93 0.45 -0.88
C LEU A 110 11.73 1.20 -0.29
N GLU A 111 11.88 2.48 0.04
CA GLU A 111 10.78 3.35 0.48
C GLU A 111 9.74 3.54 -0.63
N TYR A 112 10.19 3.72 -1.87
CA TYR A 112 9.36 3.80 -3.07
C TYR A 112 8.44 2.58 -3.20
N TRP A 113 9.02 1.39 -3.03
CA TRP A 113 8.26 0.14 -3.03
C TRP A 113 7.33 0.02 -1.83
N ALA A 114 7.77 0.46 -0.64
CA ALA A 114 6.99 0.37 0.57
C ALA A 114 5.71 1.22 0.53
N ASP A 115 5.75 2.43 -0.04
CA ASP A 115 4.54 3.25 -0.24
C ASP A 115 3.56 2.58 -1.22
N PHE A 116 4.07 2.09 -2.37
CA PHE A 116 3.25 1.40 -3.37
C PHE A 116 2.60 0.13 -2.81
N TYR A 117 3.41 -0.76 -2.23
CA TYR A 117 2.92 -2.03 -1.71
C TYR A 117 2.09 -1.83 -0.44
N GLY A 118 2.44 -0.84 0.40
CA GLY A 118 1.71 -0.52 1.61
C GLY A 118 0.27 -0.10 1.33
N ALA A 119 0.02 0.64 0.25
CA ALA A 119 -1.33 0.93 -0.19
C ALA A 119 -2.11 -0.32 -0.64
N LYS A 120 -1.45 -1.31 -1.26
CA LYS A 120 -2.07 -2.61 -1.56
C LYS A 120 -2.42 -3.38 -0.28
N VAL A 121 -1.55 -3.33 0.74
CA VAL A 121 -1.82 -3.92 2.06
C VAL A 121 -3.04 -3.25 2.71
N MET A 122 -3.10 -1.91 2.71
CA MET A 122 -4.27 -1.16 3.20
C MET A 122 -5.56 -1.64 2.52
N MET A 123 -5.58 -1.71 1.18
CA MET A 123 -6.75 -2.18 0.43
C MET A 123 -7.12 -3.62 0.80
N ALA A 124 -6.14 -4.52 0.89
CA ALA A 124 -6.39 -5.89 1.30
C ALA A 124 -6.97 -5.99 2.73
N LEU A 125 -6.49 -5.17 3.67
CA LEU A 125 -6.99 -5.11 5.04
C LEU A 125 -8.46 -4.66 5.09
N VAL A 126 -8.83 -3.60 4.38
CA VAL A 126 -10.23 -3.12 4.38
C VAL A 126 -11.17 -4.05 3.62
N THR A 127 -10.68 -4.77 2.60
CA THR A 127 -11.50 -5.68 1.79
C THR A 127 -11.63 -7.08 2.41
N PHE A 128 -10.52 -7.65 2.89
CA PHE A 128 -10.46 -9.06 3.30
C PHE A 128 -10.12 -9.28 4.77
N GLY A 129 -9.66 -8.25 5.49
CA GLY A 129 -9.31 -8.34 6.89
C GLY A 129 -10.55 -8.53 7.76
N PRO A 130 -10.68 -9.61 8.56
CA PRO A 130 -11.90 -9.89 9.30
C PRO A 130 -12.25 -8.84 10.37
N ARG A 131 -11.29 -8.02 10.83
CA ARG A 131 -11.49 -6.98 11.84
C ARG A 131 -11.52 -5.59 11.20
N VAL A 132 -10.52 -5.27 10.38
CA VAL A 132 -10.40 -3.97 9.72
C VAL A 132 -11.56 -3.73 8.74
N SER A 133 -12.04 -4.76 8.02
CA SER A 133 -13.22 -4.61 7.18
C SER A 133 -14.49 -4.27 7.97
N GLN A 134 -14.62 -4.73 9.21
CA GLN A 134 -15.76 -4.38 10.04
C GLN A 134 -15.66 -2.91 10.52
N VAL A 135 -14.46 -2.42 10.83
CA VAL A 135 -14.24 -0.99 11.13
C VAL A 135 -14.58 -0.15 9.90
N PHE A 136 -14.10 -0.55 8.72
CA PHE A 136 -14.43 0.10 7.46
C PHE A 136 -15.95 0.19 7.25
N LYS A 137 -16.69 -0.89 7.51
CA LYS A 137 -18.16 -0.93 7.39
C LYS A 137 -18.90 -0.04 8.39
N ARG A 138 -18.29 0.33 9.53
CA ARG A 138 -18.88 1.32 10.46
C ARG A 138 -18.95 2.70 9.83
N PHE A 139 -17.93 3.07 9.03
CA PHE A 139 -17.89 4.35 8.33
C PHE A 139 -18.63 4.28 6.98
N PHE A 140 -18.60 3.13 6.32
CA PHE A 140 -19.16 2.92 4.99
C PHE A 140 -20.04 1.67 4.96
N PRO A 141 -21.31 1.78 5.39
CA PRO A 141 -22.24 0.65 5.33
C PRO A 141 -22.51 0.22 3.88
N ASP A 142 -23.08 -0.97 3.71
CA ASP A 142 -23.34 -1.56 2.40
C ASP A 142 -24.15 -0.61 1.50
N GLY A 143 -23.74 -0.51 0.23
CA GLY A 143 -24.34 0.41 -0.74
C GLY A 143 -23.72 1.80 -0.80
N THR A 144 -22.73 2.10 0.05
CA THR A 144 -21.91 3.32 -0.09
C THR A 144 -21.23 3.36 -1.46
N SER A 145 -21.33 4.51 -2.15
CA SER A 145 -20.64 4.70 -3.43
C SER A 145 -19.13 4.56 -3.27
N PHE A 146 -18.48 3.90 -4.22
CA PHE A 146 -17.02 3.72 -4.28
C PHE A 146 -16.24 5.04 -4.11
N ASP A 147 -16.83 6.13 -4.60
CA ASP A 147 -16.24 7.45 -4.61
C ASP A 147 -16.03 8.03 -3.20
N VAL A 148 -16.93 7.72 -2.26
CA VAL A 148 -16.91 8.31 -0.91
C VAL A 148 -15.70 7.81 -0.08
N PRO A 149 -15.42 6.50 0.03
CA PRO A 149 -14.20 6.03 0.68
C PRO A 149 -12.91 6.59 0.06
N MET A 150 -12.88 6.75 -1.27
CA MET A 150 -11.70 7.26 -1.97
C MET A 150 -11.43 8.74 -1.69
N GLU A 151 -12.46 9.55 -1.44
CA GLU A 151 -12.28 10.94 -0.99
C GLU A 151 -11.59 10.99 0.38
N HIS A 152 -11.97 10.12 1.31
CA HIS A 152 -11.30 10.01 2.62
C HIS A 152 -9.86 9.46 2.52
N VAL A 153 -9.56 8.61 1.53
CA VAL A 153 -8.17 8.25 1.21
C VAL A 153 -7.39 9.49 0.75
N GLY A 154 -8.00 10.36 -0.04
CA GLY A 154 -7.40 11.63 -0.44
C GLY A 154 -7.12 12.57 0.73
N GLU A 155 -8.06 12.70 1.65
CA GLU A 155 -7.88 13.44 2.90
C GLU A 155 -6.72 12.87 3.75
N ALA A 156 -6.67 11.54 3.88
CA ALA A 156 -5.57 10.84 4.55
C ALA A 156 -4.22 11.10 3.87
N ALA A 157 -4.16 11.08 2.54
CA ALA A 157 -2.96 11.38 1.77
C ALA A 157 -2.49 12.83 1.95
N GLY A 158 -3.41 13.80 1.96
CA GLY A 158 -3.10 15.19 2.29
C GLY A 158 -2.50 15.33 3.69
N ARG A 159 -3.04 14.61 4.68
CA ARG A 159 -2.49 14.58 6.04
C ARG A 159 -1.09 13.97 6.10
N LEU A 160 -0.80 12.94 5.28
CA LEU A 160 0.55 12.38 5.18
C LEU A 160 1.55 13.41 4.67
N ILE A 161 1.19 14.24 3.68
CA ILE A 161 2.04 15.34 3.19
C ILE A 161 2.41 16.28 4.34
N ASP A 162 1.44 16.66 5.17
CA ASP A 162 1.64 17.66 6.22
C ASP A 162 2.46 17.13 7.42
N THR A 163 2.40 15.82 7.68
CA THR A 163 2.86 15.25 8.96
C THR A 163 3.93 14.17 8.86
N VAL A 164 3.99 13.43 7.75
CA VAL A 164 4.86 12.24 7.61
C VAL A 164 5.83 12.38 6.44
N TYR A 165 5.40 12.93 5.30
CA TYR A 165 6.21 13.05 4.09
C TYR A 165 7.08 14.31 4.15
N ILE A 166 7.98 14.34 5.13
CA ILE A 166 8.96 15.41 5.28
C ILE A 166 10.04 15.23 4.20
N PRO A 167 10.38 16.29 3.42
CA PRO A 167 11.43 16.20 2.41
C PRO A 167 12.78 15.75 3.00
N ASP A 168 13.29 14.63 2.52
CA ASP A 168 14.61 14.08 2.90
C ASP A 168 15.14 13.26 1.71
N PRO A 169 16.44 13.38 1.35
CA PRO A 169 17.01 12.67 0.20
C PRO A 169 16.86 11.14 0.24
N ARG A 170 16.59 10.55 1.40
CA ARG A 170 16.35 9.10 1.53
C ARG A 170 14.95 8.70 1.13
N TYR A 171 14.00 9.63 1.00
CA TYR A 171 12.62 9.32 0.68
C TYR A 171 12.23 9.90 -0.69
N PRO A 172 11.24 9.32 -1.38
CA PRO A 172 10.64 9.96 -2.55
C PRO A 172 10.00 11.30 -2.16
N ALA A 173 9.88 12.21 -3.12
CA ALA A 173 9.24 13.50 -2.88
C ALA A 173 7.76 13.31 -2.47
N PRO A 174 7.19 14.21 -1.65
CA PRO A 174 5.86 13.98 -1.07
C PRO A 174 4.73 13.73 -2.09
N LEU A 175 4.68 14.47 -3.20
CA LEU A 175 3.69 14.19 -4.26
C LEU A 175 3.92 12.83 -4.93
N LEU A 176 5.18 12.44 -5.17
CA LEU A 176 5.50 11.11 -5.70
C LEU A 176 5.03 10.01 -4.76
N ARG A 177 5.17 10.18 -3.44
CA ARG A 177 4.66 9.23 -2.43
C ARG A 177 3.13 9.09 -2.48
N VAL A 178 2.39 10.19 -2.65
CA VAL A 178 0.93 10.13 -2.89
C VAL A 178 0.61 9.42 -4.21
N GLY A 179 1.40 9.67 -5.26
CA GLY A 179 1.31 8.93 -6.52
C GLY A 179 1.53 7.44 -6.36
N LEU A 180 2.45 7.03 -5.48
CA LEU A 180 2.70 5.62 -5.17
C LEU A 180 1.54 4.97 -4.42
N VAL A 181 0.92 5.70 -3.48
CA VAL A 181 -0.32 5.25 -2.82
C VAL A 181 -1.43 5.05 -3.86
N ASN A 182 -1.64 6.02 -4.75
CA ASN A 182 -2.59 5.90 -5.87
C ASN A 182 -2.29 4.68 -6.75
N ASN A 183 -1.02 4.45 -7.10
CA ASN A 183 -0.59 3.32 -7.93
C ASN A 183 -0.86 1.98 -7.24
N GLY A 184 -0.64 1.90 -5.92
CA GLY A 184 -0.94 0.71 -5.13
C GLY A 184 -2.43 0.39 -5.10
N ILE A 185 -3.28 1.38 -4.83
CA ILE A 185 -4.75 1.25 -4.84
C ILE A 185 -5.23 0.79 -6.22
N THR A 186 -4.76 1.47 -7.25
CA THR A 186 -5.07 1.16 -8.64
C THR A 186 -4.64 -0.27 -9.01
N SER A 187 -3.44 -0.68 -8.62
CA SER A 187 -2.97 -2.06 -8.82
C SER A 187 -3.85 -3.09 -8.13
N PHE A 188 -4.36 -2.79 -6.94
CA PHE A 188 -5.31 -3.66 -6.23
C PHE A 188 -6.65 -3.75 -6.97
N LEU A 189 -7.23 -2.59 -7.30
CA LEU A 189 -8.55 -2.50 -7.94
C LEU A 189 -8.58 -3.11 -9.34
N ARG A 190 -7.46 -3.09 -10.07
CA ARG A 190 -7.38 -3.76 -11.38
C ARG A 190 -7.69 -5.26 -11.26
N HIS A 191 -7.21 -5.92 -10.22
CA HIS A 191 -7.53 -7.33 -9.97
C HIS A 191 -8.98 -7.52 -9.52
N GLU A 192 -9.52 -6.60 -8.70
CA GLU A 192 -10.93 -6.62 -8.33
C GLU A 192 -11.86 -6.41 -9.53
N PHE A 193 -11.47 -5.59 -10.52
CA PHE A 193 -12.28 -5.29 -11.70
C PHE A 193 -11.97 -6.17 -12.90
N ALA A 194 -10.96 -7.04 -12.80
CA ALA A 194 -10.58 -7.96 -13.88
C ALA A 194 -11.78 -8.82 -14.30
N GLY A 195 -12.05 -8.85 -15.61
CA GLY A 195 -13.17 -9.62 -16.19
C GLY A 195 -14.57 -9.06 -15.91
N LYS A 196 -14.70 -7.94 -15.17
CA LYS A 196 -16.00 -7.32 -14.85
C LYS A 196 -16.46 -6.27 -15.87
N GLY A 197 -15.67 -6.02 -16.92
CA GLY A 197 -16.01 -5.06 -17.98
C GLY A 197 -16.12 -3.61 -17.51
N VAL A 198 -15.43 -3.26 -16.42
CA VAL A 198 -15.46 -1.89 -15.86
C VAL A 198 -14.74 -0.94 -16.80
N ASN A 199 -15.35 0.22 -17.07
CA ASN A 199 -14.77 1.25 -17.94
C ASN A 199 -13.45 1.79 -17.34
N PRO A 200 -12.32 1.77 -18.08
CA PRO A 200 -11.02 2.27 -17.62
C PRO A 200 -11.01 3.71 -17.08
N ILE A 201 -12.04 4.52 -17.30
CA ILE A 201 -12.17 5.83 -16.66
C ILE A 201 -12.12 5.78 -15.11
N TRP A 202 -12.33 4.61 -14.51
CA TRP A 202 -12.15 4.41 -13.06
C TRP A 202 -10.72 4.75 -12.59
N TYR A 203 -9.68 4.58 -13.43
CA TYR A 203 -8.30 5.00 -13.12
C TYR A 203 -8.24 6.50 -12.79
N TYR A 204 -8.93 7.33 -13.58
CA TYR A 204 -9.01 8.78 -13.36
C TYR A 204 -9.83 9.10 -12.10
N SER A 205 -10.89 8.32 -11.87
CA SER A 205 -11.74 8.45 -10.68
C SER A 205 -10.96 8.27 -9.38
N VAL A 206 -10.05 7.30 -9.34
CA VAL A 206 -9.14 7.06 -8.21
C VAL A 206 -8.13 8.19 -8.09
N PHE A 207 -7.42 8.52 -9.19
CA PHE A 207 -6.44 9.60 -9.21
C PHE A 207 -7.01 10.92 -8.69
N LYS A 208 -8.15 11.37 -9.23
CA LYS A 208 -8.80 12.62 -8.82
C LYS A 208 -9.09 12.66 -7.32
N ARG A 209 -9.45 11.52 -6.72
CA ARG A 209 -9.86 11.44 -5.31
C ARG A 209 -8.69 11.32 -4.37
N VAL A 210 -7.69 10.49 -4.69
CA VAL A 210 -6.46 10.39 -3.90
C VAL A 210 -5.71 11.73 -3.87
N PHE A 211 -5.78 12.52 -4.94
CA PHE A 211 -5.17 13.85 -5.02
C PHE A 211 -6.12 15.00 -4.62
N SER A 212 -7.29 14.72 -4.03
CA SER A 212 -8.34 15.74 -3.82
C SER A 212 -8.10 16.68 -2.65
N ALA A 213 -7.25 16.31 -1.67
CA ALA A 213 -6.96 17.16 -0.52
C ALA A 213 -6.38 18.52 -0.96
N THR A 214 -6.75 19.58 -0.24
CA THR A 214 -6.29 20.94 -0.55
C THR A 214 -4.77 21.04 -0.53
N THR A 215 -4.11 20.46 0.48
CA THR A 215 -2.65 20.48 0.64
C THR A 215 -1.95 19.75 -0.52
N THR A 216 -2.50 18.63 -0.96
CA THR A 216 -2.01 17.93 -2.17
C THR A 216 -2.15 18.79 -3.42
N ARG A 217 -3.32 19.40 -3.65
CA ARG A 217 -3.57 20.26 -4.83
C ARG A 217 -2.70 21.52 -4.84
N GLU A 218 -2.55 22.19 -3.71
CA GLU A 218 -1.66 23.34 -3.57
C GLU A 218 -0.22 22.95 -3.91
N ARG A 219 0.24 21.81 -3.38
CA ARG A 219 1.57 21.30 -3.66
C ARG A 219 1.76 20.92 -5.13
N MET A 220 0.77 20.34 -5.80
CA MET A 220 0.83 20.07 -7.25
C MET A 220 1.04 21.35 -8.08
N VAL A 221 0.50 22.48 -7.64
CA VAL A 221 0.67 23.78 -8.31
C VAL A 221 2.03 24.40 -7.98
N LEU A 222 2.47 24.33 -6.72
CA LEU A 222 3.69 24.98 -6.23
C LEU A 222 4.97 24.18 -6.51
N HIS A 223 4.85 22.85 -6.59
CA HIS A 223 5.95 21.90 -6.70
C HIS A 223 5.66 20.77 -7.71
N PRO A 224 5.31 21.09 -8.97
CA PRO A 224 4.99 20.08 -9.98
C PRO A 224 6.15 19.11 -10.26
N GLU A 225 7.39 19.53 -10.04
CA GLU A 225 8.61 18.70 -10.17
C GLU A 225 8.60 17.48 -9.23
N GLU A 226 7.88 17.54 -8.11
CA GLU A 226 7.79 16.40 -7.18
C GLU A 226 6.97 15.23 -7.74
N MET A 227 6.29 15.40 -8.87
CA MET A 227 5.58 14.33 -9.57
C MET A 227 6.44 13.68 -10.67
N GLU A 228 7.67 14.14 -10.88
CA GLU A 228 8.58 13.53 -11.85
C GLU A 228 8.83 12.05 -11.47
N PHE A 229 8.48 11.16 -12.40
CA PHE A 229 8.66 9.74 -12.24
C PHE A 229 9.99 9.31 -12.89
N ASP A 230 10.81 8.60 -12.12
CA ASP A 230 12.00 7.93 -12.61
C ASP A 230 11.79 6.41 -12.48
N ILE A 231 12.23 5.67 -13.50
CA ILE A 231 12.21 4.21 -13.52
C ILE A 231 13.35 3.62 -12.67
N GLU A 232 14.44 4.35 -12.45
CA GLU A 232 15.62 3.87 -11.72
C GLU A 232 15.27 3.30 -10.33
N PRO A 233 14.48 3.98 -9.47
CA PRO A 233 14.06 3.43 -8.17
C PRO A 233 13.31 2.10 -8.29
N VAL A 234 12.48 1.95 -9.33
CA VAL A 234 11.72 0.70 -9.58
C VAL A 234 12.66 -0.45 -9.92
N ASP A 235 13.64 -0.20 -10.79
CA ASP A 235 14.64 -1.19 -11.17
C ASP A 235 15.55 -1.58 -10.00
N ARG A 236 15.96 -0.60 -9.17
CA ARG A 236 16.72 -0.85 -7.95
C ARG A 236 15.96 -1.72 -6.95
N ALA A 237 14.72 -1.34 -6.64
CA ALA A 237 13.85 -2.11 -5.76
C ALA A 237 13.70 -3.55 -6.27
N ARG A 238 13.38 -3.71 -7.56
CA ARG A 238 13.25 -5.04 -8.19
C ARG A 238 14.50 -5.90 -8.03
N ARG A 239 15.69 -5.36 -8.29
CA ARG A 239 16.95 -6.10 -8.13
C ARG A 239 17.10 -6.58 -6.69
N TRP A 240 16.89 -5.68 -5.72
CA TRP A 240 16.93 -6.02 -4.30
C TRP A 240 15.93 -7.13 -3.94
N HIS A 241 14.69 -7.05 -4.42
CA HIS A 241 13.67 -8.06 -4.14
C HIS A 241 13.99 -9.42 -4.77
N ARG A 242 14.55 -9.44 -5.99
CA ARG A 242 15.02 -10.68 -6.64
C ARG A 242 16.15 -11.33 -5.86
N GLU A 243 17.14 -10.55 -5.44
CA GLU A 243 18.24 -11.03 -4.60
C GLU A 243 17.71 -11.56 -3.26
N MET A 244 16.80 -10.82 -2.63
CA MET A 244 16.17 -11.24 -1.38
C MET A 244 15.36 -12.52 -1.56
N GLN A 245 14.62 -12.68 -2.66
CA GLN A 245 13.87 -13.90 -2.97
C GLN A 245 14.82 -15.10 -3.14
N GLY A 246 15.90 -14.94 -3.90
CA GLY A 246 16.81 -16.02 -4.24
C GLY A 246 16.10 -17.15 -4.98
N ASN A 247 16.39 -18.40 -4.62
CA ASN A 247 15.76 -19.59 -5.23
C ASN A 247 14.37 -19.94 -4.66
N ARG A 248 13.80 -19.08 -3.81
CA ARG A 248 12.49 -19.32 -3.19
C ARG A 248 11.38 -18.89 -4.15
N PRO A 249 10.18 -19.50 -4.07
CA PRO A 249 9.05 -19.09 -4.92
C PRO A 249 8.55 -17.66 -4.61
N ALA A 250 8.77 -17.17 -3.39
CA ALA A 250 8.41 -15.82 -2.96
C ALA A 250 9.24 -15.42 -1.73
N ILE A 251 9.33 -14.10 -1.44
CA ILE A 251 9.98 -13.60 -0.21
C ILE A 251 9.17 -14.03 1.03
N ALA A 252 7.85 -13.88 0.97
CA ALA A 252 6.86 -14.28 1.96
C ALA A 252 5.86 -15.26 1.33
N PRO A 253 6.15 -16.57 1.35
CA PRO A 253 5.25 -17.60 0.81
C PRO A 253 3.99 -17.78 1.68
N TRP A 254 3.08 -18.66 1.23
CA TRP A 254 1.92 -19.14 2.00
C TRP A 254 0.77 -18.17 2.21
N LEU A 255 0.65 -17.14 1.36
CA LEU A 255 -0.58 -16.35 1.28
C LEU A 255 -1.75 -17.24 0.86
N LYS A 256 -2.91 -16.99 1.46
CA LYS A 256 -4.16 -17.66 1.10
C LYS A 256 -4.59 -17.25 -0.31
N PRO A 257 -5.25 -18.13 -1.08
CA PRO A 257 -5.66 -17.83 -2.45
C PRO A 257 -6.43 -16.52 -2.65
N PRO A 258 -7.39 -16.13 -1.77
CA PRO A 258 -8.14 -14.89 -1.96
C PRO A 258 -7.31 -13.60 -1.94
N VAL A 259 -6.14 -13.63 -1.29
CA VAL A 259 -5.28 -12.43 -1.12
C VAL A 259 -3.99 -12.52 -1.95
N LEU A 260 -3.65 -13.71 -2.44
CA LEU A 260 -2.41 -13.99 -3.17
C LEU A 260 -2.25 -13.10 -4.40
N VAL A 261 -3.30 -12.92 -5.20
CA VAL A 261 -3.24 -12.12 -6.44
C VAL A 261 -2.94 -10.64 -6.17
N TYR A 262 -3.27 -10.16 -4.97
CA TYR A 262 -3.03 -8.77 -4.56
C TYR A 262 -1.67 -8.60 -3.90
N LEU A 263 -1.25 -9.54 -3.05
CA LEU A 263 -0.11 -9.38 -2.15
C LEU A 263 1.04 -10.37 -2.42
N HIS A 264 1.10 -11.01 -3.58
CA HIS A 264 2.23 -11.90 -3.88
C HIS A 264 3.57 -11.15 -3.79
N THR A 265 4.59 -11.86 -3.33
CA THR A 265 5.96 -11.35 -3.16
C THR A 265 6.94 -12.15 -4.02
N SER A 266 6.51 -12.46 -5.24
CA SER A 266 7.31 -13.12 -6.27
C SER A 266 7.81 -12.09 -7.29
N PHE A 267 9.09 -12.22 -7.65
CA PHE A 267 9.85 -11.30 -8.49
C PHE A 267 10.62 -12.04 -9.60
N ASP A 268 10.18 -13.27 -9.90
CA ASP A 268 10.74 -14.20 -10.88
C ASP A 268 10.26 -13.95 -12.32
N GLN A 269 9.43 -12.92 -12.54
CA GLN A 269 8.94 -12.57 -13.87
C GLN A 269 10.09 -12.35 -14.86
N SER A 270 10.00 -12.95 -16.04
CA SER A 270 10.96 -12.76 -17.13
C SER A 270 10.86 -11.35 -17.70
N ASP A 271 11.87 -10.94 -18.46
CA ASP A 271 11.86 -9.64 -19.13
C ASP A 271 10.76 -9.57 -20.19
N GLU A 272 10.43 -10.69 -20.86
CA GLU A 272 9.31 -10.76 -21.80
C GLU A 272 7.95 -10.63 -21.10
N GLU A 273 7.75 -11.32 -19.97
CA GLU A 273 6.49 -11.22 -19.20
C GLU A 273 6.26 -9.80 -18.69
N ARG A 274 7.34 -9.09 -18.34
CA ARG A 274 7.29 -7.68 -17.94
C ARG A 274 6.92 -6.79 -19.12
N ALA A 275 7.58 -6.95 -20.26
CA ALA A 275 7.28 -6.17 -21.47
C ALA A 275 5.83 -6.39 -21.93
N GLU A 276 5.32 -7.62 -21.83
CA GLU A 276 3.92 -7.90 -22.15
C GLU A 276 2.96 -7.23 -21.15
N SER A 277 3.26 -7.32 -19.85
CA SER A 277 2.47 -6.67 -18.81
C SER A 277 2.43 -5.15 -18.99
N GLU A 278 3.54 -4.54 -19.40
CA GLU A 278 3.64 -3.12 -19.72
C GLU A 278 2.80 -2.76 -20.95
N ARG A 279 2.92 -3.53 -22.03
CA ARG A 279 2.13 -3.34 -23.25
C ARG A 279 0.63 -3.40 -22.99
N ILE A 280 0.17 -4.33 -22.16
CA ILE A 280 -1.24 -4.43 -21.76
C ILE A 280 -1.67 -3.16 -21.01
N ARG A 281 -0.84 -2.66 -20.07
CA ARG A 281 -1.15 -1.43 -19.30
C ARG A 281 -1.23 -0.20 -20.18
N LEU A 282 -0.28 -0.04 -21.11
CA LEU A 282 -0.29 1.08 -22.05
C LEU A 282 -1.57 1.08 -22.89
N ARG A 283 -2.04 -0.09 -23.35
CA ARG A 283 -3.33 -0.21 -24.05
C ARG A 283 -4.53 0.16 -23.18
N GLU A 284 -4.54 -0.26 -21.92
CA GLU A 284 -5.62 0.13 -20.98
C GLU A 284 -5.66 1.65 -20.76
N LEU A 285 -4.48 2.28 -20.61
CA LEU A 285 -4.35 3.73 -20.46
C LEU A 285 -4.76 4.47 -21.74
N GLN A 286 -4.40 3.96 -22.92
CA GLN A 286 -4.89 4.49 -24.20
C GLN A 286 -6.40 4.41 -24.31
N ALA A 287 -6.99 3.25 -23.99
CA ALA A 287 -8.44 3.06 -24.02
C ALA A 287 -9.17 3.97 -23.01
N GLY A 288 -8.52 4.33 -21.90
CA GLY A 288 -9.00 5.32 -20.93
C GLY A 288 -8.81 6.78 -21.36
N GLY A 289 -8.13 7.05 -22.48
CA GLY A 289 -7.86 8.39 -22.97
C GLY A 289 -6.69 9.11 -22.28
N PHE A 290 -5.79 8.38 -21.60
CA PHE A 290 -4.65 8.96 -20.89
C PHE A 290 -3.42 9.19 -21.77
N LEU A 291 -3.32 8.51 -22.92
CA LEU A 291 -2.16 8.52 -23.81
C LEU A 291 -2.56 8.91 -25.24
N LEU A 292 -3.28 10.02 -25.38
CA LEU A 292 -3.83 10.47 -26.67
C LEU A 292 -2.77 10.88 -27.70
N ASP A 293 -1.53 11.16 -27.27
CA ASP A 293 -0.49 11.75 -28.11
C ASP A 293 0.83 10.94 -28.18
N GLU A 294 0.89 9.69 -27.71
CA GLU A 294 2.13 8.89 -27.77
C GLU A 294 2.34 8.20 -29.13
N PRO A 295 3.38 8.56 -29.91
CA PRO A 295 3.66 7.92 -31.20
C PRO A 295 4.26 6.52 -31.01
N GLY A 296 3.75 5.52 -31.73
CA GLY A 296 4.41 4.21 -31.88
C GLY A 296 3.70 3.00 -31.26
N LEU A 297 2.52 3.19 -30.67
CA LEU A 297 1.66 2.12 -30.18
C LEU A 297 0.48 1.96 -31.14
N GLU A 298 0.70 1.33 -32.30
CA GLU A 298 -0.39 1.05 -33.24
C GLU A 298 -1.44 0.13 -32.57
N PRO A 299 -2.74 0.48 -32.67
CA PRO A 299 -3.79 -0.46 -32.26
C PRO A 299 -3.73 -1.68 -33.19
N PRO A 300 -3.90 -2.91 -32.68
CA PRO A 300 -3.91 -4.08 -33.54
C PRO A 300 -5.12 -4.04 -34.46
N ASN A 301 -4.90 -4.41 -35.72
CA ASN A 301 -5.95 -4.78 -36.67
C ASN A 301 -6.84 -5.91 -36.14
#